data_AF-A0A7J5DLU1-F1
#
_entry.id   AF-A0A7J5DLU1-F1
#
_cell.length_a   1.000
_cell.length_b   1.000
_cell.length_c   1.000
_cell.angle_alpha   90.00
_cell.angle_beta   90.00
_cell.angle_gamma   90.00
#
_symmetry.space_group_name_H-M   'P 1'
#
loop_
_entity.id
_entity.type
_entity.pdbx_description
1 polymer ?
#
loop_
_entity_poly.entity_id
_entity_poly.type
_entity_poly.pdbx_seq_one_letter_code
_entity_poly.pdbx_strand_id
1 'polypeptide(L)'
;MRAQLRKSEKLLFTKKAAAARRIVTVAALACATSLACGTPGHATSGAPYIRYGAQGENVKCVQRAVKWAGMGTVGDLVKVDGVWGPRTQDAVVEFQQRSQISADGIVGRETGQRMWNVITAESEGFDYCFKLLPTMTVWP
;
A
#
# COMPACT_ATOMS: atom_id res chain seq x y z
N MET A 1 -46.69 13.62 -30.45
CA MET A 1 -45.25 13.93 -30.63
C MET A 1 -44.48 13.32 -29.47
N ARG A 2 -43.30 12.71 -29.72
CA ARG A 2 -42.50 11.82 -28.84
C ARG A 2 -42.78 10.31 -28.94
N ALA A 3 -43.30 9.92 -30.10
CA ALA A 3 -42.85 8.71 -30.78
C ALA A 3 -41.32 8.76 -30.95
N GLN A 4 -40.73 7.57 -31.11
CA GLN A 4 -39.37 7.31 -31.58
C GLN A 4 -38.30 7.12 -30.49
N LEU A 5 -37.67 5.94 -30.55
CA LEU A 5 -36.25 5.67 -30.28
C LEU A 5 -35.82 5.02 -28.95
N ARG A 6 -36.72 4.66 -28.01
CA ARG A 6 -36.32 3.75 -26.90
C ARG A 6 -36.24 2.26 -27.29
N LYS A 7 -36.59 1.89 -28.52
CA LYS A 7 -36.76 0.48 -28.93
C LYS A 7 -35.85 0.02 -30.08
N SER A 8 -35.05 0.91 -30.67
CA SER A 8 -34.33 0.63 -31.93
C SER A 8 -32.79 0.66 -31.87
N GLU A 9 -32.14 1.14 -30.79
CA GLU A 9 -30.66 1.27 -30.76
C GLU A 9 -29.88 0.11 -30.15
N LYS A 10 -30.53 -0.92 -29.58
CA LYS A 10 -29.82 -2.13 -29.13
C LYS A 10 -30.12 -3.36 -29.98
N LEU A 11 -30.72 -3.13 -31.14
CA LEU A 11 -30.88 -4.10 -32.23
C LEU A 11 -29.62 -4.18 -33.11
N LEU A 12 -28.46 -4.29 -32.47
CA LEU A 12 -27.22 -4.80 -33.09
C LEU A 12 -26.79 -6.04 -32.33
N PHE A 13 -27.75 -6.95 -32.18
CA PHE A 13 -27.45 -8.37 -32.19
C PHE A 13 -26.82 -8.69 -33.55
N THR A 14 -25.80 -9.54 -33.54
CA THR A 14 -25.08 -10.08 -34.71
C THR A 14 -24.14 -9.05 -35.35
N LYS A 15 -22.82 -9.23 -35.26
CA LYS A 15 -22.11 -10.23 -36.04
C LYS A 15 -20.95 -10.85 -35.25
N LYS A 16 -20.92 -12.17 -35.26
CA LYS A 16 -19.76 -13.01 -35.02
C LYS A 16 -18.60 -12.57 -35.93
N ALA A 17 -17.40 -12.46 -35.37
CA ALA A 17 -16.14 -12.70 -36.06
C ALA A 17 -15.10 -13.03 -34.97
N ALA A 18 -14.75 -14.31 -34.81
CA ALA A 18 -13.53 -14.87 -35.41
C ALA A 18 -12.28 -14.19 -34.80
N ALA A 19 -11.70 -14.79 -33.77
CA ALA A 19 -10.61 -15.76 -33.90
C ALA A 19 -9.29 -15.10 -34.31
N ALA A 20 -8.33 -15.05 -33.38
CA ALA A 20 -6.91 -15.27 -33.66
C ALA A 20 -6.12 -15.44 -32.35
N ARG A 21 -6.05 -16.69 -31.88
CA ARG A 21 -4.88 -17.22 -31.16
C ARG A 21 -3.74 -17.28 -32.17
N ARG A 22 -2.56 -16.74 -31.82
CA ARG A 22 -1.20 -16.92 -32.38
C ARG A 22 -0.45 -15.62 -32.00
N ILE A 23 0.74 -15.59 -31.40
CA ILE A 23 1.94 -16.38 -31.66
C ILE A 23 2.78 -16.40 -30.37
N VAL A 24 3.08 -17.60 -29.86
CA VAL A 24 4.28 -17.83 -29.05
C VAL A 24 5.45 -17.73 -30.03
N THR A 25 6.29 -16.71 -29.92
CA THR A 25 7.62 -16.71 -30.53
C THR A 25 8.63 -16.78 -29.39
N VAL A 26 9.13 -18.01 -29.18
CA VAL A 26 10.39 -18.22 -28.50
C VAL A 26 11.46 -17.80 -29.51
N ALA A 27 12.09 -16.65 -29.29
CA ALA A 27 13.34 -16.28 -29.93
C ALA A 27 14.39 -16.19 -28.83
N ALA A 28 15.19 -17.24 -28.75
CA ALA A 28 16.36 -17.34 -27.89
C ALA A 28 17.54 -16.52 -28.48
N LEU A 29 18.51 -16.26 -27.61
CA LEU A 29 19.85 -15.67 -27.82
C LEU A 29 19.93 -14.14 -28.01
N ALA A 30 20.29 -13.46 -26.92
CA ALA A 30 21.65 -12.93 -26.78
C ALA A 30 21.92 -12.61 -25.31
N CYS A 31 22.80 -13.38 -24.69
CA CYS A 31 23.39 -13.06 -23.39
C CYS A 31 24.34 -11.89 -23.60
N ALA A 32 23.83 -10.66 -23.51
CA ALA A 32 24.65 -9.45 -23.47
C ALA A 32 24.82 -9.06 -21.99
N THR A 33 26.05 -9.23 -21.53
CA THR A 33 26.53 -8.88 -20.21
C THR A 33 26.40 -7.39 -19.94
N SER A 34 25.33 -6.99 -19.25
CA SER A 34 25.32 -5.73 -18.52
C SER A 34 25.69 -6.03 -17.07
N LEU A 35 27.00 -5.99 -16.77
CA LEU A 35 27.49 -5.60 -15.45
C LEU A 35 27.08 -4.13 -15.24
N ALA A 36 25.79 -3.89 -15.00
CA ALA A 36 25.41 -2.69 -14.27
C ALA A 36 25.76 -2.99 -12.83
N CYS A 37 26.98 -2.57 -12.45
CA CYS A 37 27.40 -2.37 -11.08
C CYS A 37 26.17 -1.91 -10.29
N GLY A 38 25.69 -2.77 -9.38
CA GLY A 38 24.68 -2.37 -8.42
C GLY A 38 25.17 -1.07 -7.85
N THR A 39 24.40 0.00 -8.06
CA THR A 39 24.65 1.26 -7.39
C THR A 39 24.89 0.94 -5.92
N PRO A 40 25.83 1.62 -5.23
CA PRO A 40 25.77 1.60 -3.78
C PRO A 40 24.37 2.11 -3.46
N GLY A 41 23.49 1.18 -3.06
CA GLY A 41 22.24 1.53 -2.44
C GLY A 41 22.68 2.39 -1.27
N HIS A 42 22.46 3.71 -1.40
CA HIS A 42 22.64 4.59 -0.27
C HIS A 42 21.83 3.94 0.84
N ALA A 43 22.53 3.44 1.86
CA ALA A 43 21.90 2.90 3.04
C ALA A 43 21.16 4.08 3.65
N THR A 44 19.88 4.25 3.29
CA THR A 44 19.00 5.17 3.97
C THR A 44 19.01 4.75 5.43
N SER A 45 19.60 5.57 6.28
CA SER A 45 19.56 5.43 7.72
C SER A 45 18.10 5.58 8.14
N GLY A 46 17.37 4.47 8.22
CA GLY A 46 15.97 4.42 8.58
C GLY A 46 15.31 3.09 8.19
N ALA A 47 14.23 2.73 8.89
CA ALA A 47 13.44 1.55 8.56
C ALA A 47 12.89 1.64 7.11
N PRO A 48 12.85 0.53 6.36
CA PRO A 48 12.34 0.51 4.99
C PRO A 48 10.84 0.83 4.95
N TYR A 49 10.37 1.40 3.85
CA TYR A 49 8.94 1.65 3.66
C TYR A 49 8.11 0.38 3.80
N ILE A 50 6.97 0.50 4.50
CA ILE A 50 6.06 -0.60 4.75
C ILE A 50 4.83 -0.42 3.86
N ARG A 51 4.41 -1.48 3.18
CA ARG A 51 3.36 -1.45 2.16
C ARG A 51 2.59 -2.76 2.12
N TYR A 52 1.54 -2.80 1.30
CA TYR A 52 0.74 -4.00 1.08
C TYR A 52 1.55 -5.28 0.88
N GLY A 53 1.15 -6.36 1.55
CA GLY A 53 1.83 -7.64 1.53
C GLY A 53 3.03 -7.76 2.49
N ALA A 54 3.45 -6.68 3.15
CA ALA A 54 4.45 -6.74 4.21
C ALA A 54 3.95 -7.56 5.41
N GLN A 55 4.89 -8.15 6.15
CA GLN A 55 4.61 -8.93 7.35
C GLN A 55 5.70 -8.70 8.40
N GLY A 56 5.34 -8.89 9.68
CA GLY A 56 6.28 -8.82 10.80
C GLY A 56 5.91 -7.75 11.83
N GLU A 57 6.85 -7.47 12.74
CA GLU A 57 6.60 -6.58 13.88
C GLU A 57 6.43 -5.11 13.47
N ASN A 58 7.05 -4.69 12.38
CA ASN A 58 6.81 -3.38 11.78
C ASN A 58 5.34 -3.21 11.36
N VAL A 59 4.70 -4.26 10.83
CA VAL A 59 3.28 -4.25 10.50
C VAL A 59 2.42 -4.21 11.77
N LYS A 60 2.80 -4.91 12.85
CA LYS A 60 2.09 -4.79 14.13
C LYS A 60 2.12 -3.36 14.68
N CYS A 61 3.24 -2.66 14.53
CA CYS A 61 3.34 -1.25 14.91
C CYS A 61 2.39 -0.37 14.07
N VAL A 62 2.32 -0.58 12.75
CA VAL A 62 1.36 0.11 11.88
C VAL A 62 -0.09 -0.18 12.29
N GLN A 63 -0.44 -1.46 12.46
CA GLN A 63 -1.77 -1.90 12.85
C GLN A 63 -2.20 -1.32 14.20
N ARG A 64 -1.28 -1.22 15.16
CA ARG A 64 -1.53 -0.61 16.46
C ARG A 64 -1.77 0.90 16.34
N ALA A 65 -0.95 1.60 15.56
CA ALA A 65 -1.12 3.04 15.33
C ALA A 65 -2.47 3.37 14.68
N VAL A 66 -2.86 2.67 13.62
CA VAL A 66 -4.15 2.92 12.96
C VAL A 66 -5.34 2.54 13.84
N LYS A 67 -5.19 1.52 14.69
CA LYS A 67 -6.23 1.13 15.65
C LYS A 67 -6.44 2.18 16.73
N TRP A 68 -5.37 2.77 17.26
CA TRP A 68 -5.49 3.84 18.25
C TRP A 68 -5.92 5.17 17.67
N ALA A 69 -5.44 5.52 16.47
CA ALA A 69 -5.97 6.66 15.74
C ALA A 69 -7.45 6.45 15.34
N GLY A 70 -7.88 5.18 15.24
CA GLY A 70 -9.16 4.69 14.75
C GLY A 70 -10.37 5.32 15.40
N MET A 71 -10.50 5.31 16.74
CA MET A 71 -11.61 5.91 17.51
C MET A 71 -12.96 5.94 16.74
N GLY A 72 -13.45 4.78 16.30
CA GLY A 72 -14.70 4.62 15.56
C GLY A 72 -14.56 4.44 14.05
N THR A 73 -13.35 4.30 13.50
CA THR A 73 -13.13 4.13 12.06
C THR A 73 -12.69 2.71 11.64
N VAL A 74 -12.29 2.54 10.36
CA VAL A 74 -11.82 1.25 9.82
C VAL A 74 -10.64 0.70 10.62
N GLY A 75 -9.84 1.59 11.23
CA GLY A 75 -8.76 1.24 12.15
C GLY A 75 -9.18 0.31 13.30
N ASP A 76 -10.40 0.45 13.84
CA ASP A 76 -10.87 -0.38 14.96
C ASP A 76 -11.06 -1.85 14.57
N LEU A 77 -11.35 -2.09 13.29
CA LEU A 77 -11.56 -3.41 12.69
C LEU A 77 -10.25 -4.12 12.33
N VAL A 78 -9.11 -3.43 12.48
CA VAL A 78 -7.78 -3.98 12.22
C VAL A 78 -7.36 -4.91 13.37
N LYS A 79 -6.90 -6.10 12.97
CA LYS A 79 -6.25 -7.05 13.87
C LYS A 79 -4.76 -6.73 13.94
N VAL A 80 -4.16 -6.85 15.11
CA VAL A 80 -2.72 -6.66 15.32
C VAL A 80 -2.02 -8.03 15.20
N ASP A 81 -2.04 -8.59 14.00
CA ASP A 81 -1.50 -9.93 13.69
C ASP A 81 -0.14 -9.87 12.97
N GLY A 82 0.28 -8.69 12.54
CA GLY A 82 1.54 -8.48 11.82
C GLY A 82 1.45 -8.84 10.34
N VAL A 83 0.24 -9.01 9.79
CA VAL A 83 0.02 -9.30 8.37
C VAL A 83 -0.68 -8.13 7.69
N TRP A 84 -0.05 -7.57 6.67
CA TRP A 84 -0.64 -6.45 5.94
C TRP A 84 -1.66 -6.95 4.92
N GLY A 85 -2.93 -6.98 5.33
CA GLY A 85 -4.08 -7.30 4.48
C GLY A 85 -4.85 -6.07 3.98
N PRO A 86 -5.96 -6.28 3.24
CA PRO A 86 -6.80 -5.20 2.73
C PRO A 86 -7.33 -4.25 3.80
N ARG A 87 -7.73 -4.78 4.97
CA ARG A 87 -8.19 -3.92 6.09
C ARG A 87 -7.09 -3.02 6.63
N THR A 88 -5.85 -3.51 6.70
CA THR A 88 -4.71 -2.69 7.09
C THR A 88 -4.43 -1.62 6.05
N GLN A 89 -4.55 -1.96 4.76
CA GLN A 89 -4.43 -0.99 3.67
C GLN A 89 -5.45 0.15 3.79
N ASP A 90 -6.72 -0.18 3.94
CA ASP A 90 -7.80 0.80 4.05
C ASP A 90 -7.62 1.70 5.27
N ALA A 91 -7.25 1.11 6.41
CA ALA A 91 -6.98 1.86 7.64
C ALA A 91 -5.76 2.79 7.52
N VAL A 92 -4.72 2.39 6.79
CA VAL A 92 -3.54 3.26 6.53
C VAL A 92 -3.92 4.43 5.64
N VAL A 93 -4.69 4.19 4.58
CA VAL A 93 -5.16 5.26 3.69
C VAL A 93 -6.04 6.25 4.46
N GLU A 94 -6.97 5.74 5.26
CA GLU A 94 -7.82 6.58 6.10
C GLU A 94 -7.00 7.39 7.13
N PHE A 95 -6.02 6.74 7.77
CA PHE A 95 -5.10 7.41 8.69
C PHE A 95 -4.35 8.56 8.01
N GLN A 96 -3.84 8.35 6.80
CA GLN A 96 -3.14 9.37 6.03
C GLN A 96 -4.06 10.54 5.67
N GLN A 97 -5.30 10.27 5.24
CA GLN A 97 -6.29 11.29 4.95
C GLN A 97 -6.61 12.14 6.19
N ARG A 98 -6.84 11.49 7.34
CA ARG A 98 -7.14 12.17 8.61
C ARG A 98 -5.94 12.96 9.14
N SER A 99 -4.73 12.49 8.87
CA SER A 99 -3.49 13.17 9.21
C SER A 99 -3.13 14.31 8.24
N GLN A 100 -3.95 14.52 7.19
CA GLN A 100 -3.74 15.55 6.15
C GLN A 100 -2.40 15.42 5.43
N ILE A 101 -1.96 14.18 5.17
CA ILE A 101 -0.73 13.85 4.42
C ILE A 101 -1.08 13.06 3.15
N SER A 102 -0.07 12.72 2.33
CA SER A 102 -0.25 11.88 1.14
C SER A 102 -0.93 10.55 1.50
N ALA A 103 -2.08 10.26 0.89
CA ALA A 103 -2.88 9.06 1.11
C ALA A 103 -2.63 7.98 0.05
N ASP A 104 -1.37 7.60 -0.10
CA ASP A 104 -0.88 6.60 -1.06
C ASP A 104 -0.95 5.16 -0.53
N GLY A 105 -1.30 4.98 0.74
CA GLY A 105 -1.36 3.69 1.41
C GLY A 105 0.01 3.06 1.67
N ILE A 106 1.09 3.86 1.61
CA ILE A 106 2.46 3.46 1.90
C ILE A 106 2.92 4.14 3.19
N VAL A 107 3.45 3.36 4.12
CA VAL A 107 4.06 3.90 5.34
C VAL A 107 5.49 4.31 5.01
N GLY A 108 5.64 5.57 4.59
CA GLY A 108 6.92 6.26 4.47
C GLY A 108 7.28 7.04 5.74
N ARG A 109 8.37 7.84 5.68
CA ARG A 109 8.91 8.57 6.84
C ARG A 109 7.92 9.52 7.51
N GLU A 110 7.11 10.21 6.71
CA GLU A 110 6.07 11.11 7.23
C GLU A 110 4.95 10.33 7.92
N THR A 111 4.39 9.33 7.24
CA THR A 111 3.35 8.46 7.79
C THR A 111 3.79 7.79 9.09
N GLY A 112 4.99 7.20 9.10
CA GLY A 112 5.50 6.51 10.29
C GLY A 112 5.81 7.47 11.44
N GLN A 113 6.26 8.71 11.17
CA GLN A 113 6.38 9.73 12.22
C GLN A 113 5.02 10.09 12.84
N ARG A 114 3.96 10.26 12.02
CA ARG A 114 2.60 10.52 12.53
C ARG A 114 2.10 9.33 13.36
N MET A 115 2.33 8.11 12.91
CA MET A 115 1.98 6.89 13.63
C MET A 115 2.73 6.76 14.96
N TRP A 116 4.02 7.11 14.99
CA TRP A 116 4.81 7.13 16.21
C TRP A 116 4.22 8.09 17.24
N ASN A 117 3.87 9.32 16.84
CA ASN A 117 3.27 10.30 17.73
C ASN A 117 1.95 9.81 18.35
N VAL A 118 1.16 9.03 17.60
CA VAL A 118 -0.06 8.37 18.12
C VAL A 118 0.29 7.30 19.15
N ILE A 119 1.31 6.49 18.90
CA ILE A 119 1.75 5.41 19.80
C ILE A 119 2.31 5.98 21.13
N THR A 120 3.14 7.02 21.06
CA THR A 120 3.80 7.61 22.25
C THR A 120 2.88 8.39 23.15
N ALA A 121 1.77 8.90 22.63
CA ALA A 121 0.82 9.68 23.44
C ALA A 121 0.12 8.83 24.51
N GLU A 122 0.15 7.49 24.40
CA GLU A 122 -0.74 6.61 25.16
C GLU A 122 -0.03 5.51 25.99
N SER A 123 1.24 5.15 25.78
CA SER A 123 1.85 4.07 26.58
C SER A 123 3.38 3.96 26.58
N GLU A 124 3.95 3.61 27.75
CA GLU A 124 5.39 3.34 27.98
C GLU A 124 5.87 1.95 27.46
N GLY A 125 5.05 1.21 26.70
CA GLY A 125 5.32 -0.20 26.36
C GLY A 125 5.78 -0.49 24.93
N PHE A 126 5.73 0.48 24.03
CA PHE A 126 5.96 0.26 22.59
C PHE A 126 7.08 1.10 21.99
N ASP A 127 8.05 1.49 22.81
CA ASP A 127 9.22 2.27 22.38
C ASP A 127 9.97 1.60 21.20
N TYR A 128 9.96 0.26 21.13
CA TYR A 128 10.55 -0.48 20.02
C TYR A 128 9.92 -0.19 18.64
N CYS A 129 8.67 0.29 18.59
CA CYS A 129 8.01 0.58 17.33
C CYS A 129 8.70 1.73 16.57
N PHE A 130 9.38 2.63 17.28
CA PHE A 130 10.17 3.68 16.65
C PHE A 130 11.28 3.11 15.74
N LYS A 131 11.90 1.98 16.11
CA LYS A 131 12.94 1.32 15.31
C LYS A 131 12.39 0.60 14.08
N LEU A 132 11.09 0.29 14.08
CA LEU A 132 10.44 -0.52 13.06
C LEU A 132 9.58 0.31 12.10
N LEU A 133 9.16 1.50 12.52
CA LEU A 133 8.46 2.47 11.67
C LEU A 133 9.47 3.36 10.95
N PRO A 134 9.25 3.67 9.67
CA PRO A 134 9.99 4.72 8.97
C PRO A 134 9.61 6.06 9.60
N THR A 135 10.49 6.65 10.39
CA THR A 135 10.30 7.97 10.99
C THR A 135 11.24 8.98 10.34
N MET A 136 10.92 10.27 10.46
CA MET A 136 11.80 11.33 9.93
C MET A 136 13.05 11.52 10.80
N THR A 137 12.92 11.20 12.08
CA THR A 137 13.98 11.37 13.08
C THR A 137 14.70 10.04 13.23
N VAL A 138 16.02 10.02 13.03
CA VAL A 138 16.86 8.86 13.38
C VAL A 138 17.45 9.19 14.75
N TRP A 139 17.01 8.51 15.80
CA TRP A 139 17.61 8.67 17.13
C TRP A 139 18.95 7.92 17.19
N PRO A 140 20.00 8.51 17.78
CA PRO A 140 21.32 7.90 17.93
C PRO A 140 21.31 6.71 18.91
#